data_AF-A0A094D9W3-F1
#
_entry.id   AF-A0A094D9W3-F1
#
_cell.length_a   1.000
_cell.length_b   1.000
_cell.length_c   1.000
_cell.angle_alpha   90.00
_cell.angle_beta   90.00
_cell.angle_gamma   90.00
#
_symmetry.space_group_name_H-M   'P 1'
#
loop_
_entity.id
_entity.type
_entity.pdbx_description
1 polymer ?
#
loop_
_entity_poly.entity_id
_entity_poly.type
_entity_poly.pdbx_seq_one_letter_code
_entity_poly.pdbx_strand_id
1 'polypeptide(L)'
;MSLPVTATASSAYLTELALSGALDEISNGPGSVRHHIRNHGVVRSGVTRKAMLFVIYQTGRYGPQNGFRLCLVHEGFEVRDEDESGGQRDAVDDAEMPVAQGATEIIRLGVPPPPIADP
;
A
#
# COMPACT_ATOMS: atom_id res chain seq x y z
N MET A 1 -24.75 9.76 -18.45
CA MET A 1 -24.42 10.98 -17.67
C MET A 1 -23.30 10.60 -16.71
N SER A 2 -22.05 10.89 -17.06
CA SER A 2 -20.90 10.58 -16.20
C SER A 2 -20.70 11.73 -15.22
N LEU A 3 -20.88 11.47 -13.93
CA LEU A 3 -20.60 12.45 -12.89
C LEU A 3 -19.07 12.66 -12.82
N PRO A 4 -18.59 13.91 -12.74
CA PRO A 4 -17.18 14.17 -12.52
C PRO A 4 -16.84 13.71 -11.09
N VAL A 5 -15.96 12.71 -10.98
CA VAL A 5 -15.36 12.34 -9.69
C VAL A 5 -14.40 13.48 -9.32
N THR A 6 -14.90 14.41 -8.52
CA THR A 6 -14.12 15.55 -8.02
C THR A 6 -13.04 15.05 -7.07
N ALA A 7 -11.77 15.31 -7.41
CA ALA A 7 -10.58 14.82 -6.70
C ALA A 7 -10.48 15.22 -5.21
N THR A 8 -11.30 16.16 -4.73
CA THR A 8 -11.38 16.55 -3.31
C THR A 8 -12.21 15.59 -2.45
N ALA A 9 -13.18 14.89 -3.03
CA ALA A 9 -13.95 13.88 -2.30
C ALA A 9 -13.11 12.63 -2.00
N SER A 10 -12.11 12.31 -2.84
CA SER A 10 -11.29 11.10 -2.67
C SER A 10 -10.44 11.14 -1.40
N SER A 11 -9.87 12.29 -1.04
CA SER A 11 -9.01 12.41 0.15
C SER A 11 -9.77 12.20 1.47
N ALA A 12 -11.00 12.72 1.57
CA ALA A 12 -11.83 12.56 2.76
C ALA A 12 -12.20 11.08 2.99
N TYR A 13 -12.65 10.37 1.96
CA TYR A 13 -12.96 8.95 2.05
C TYR A 13 -11.73 8.09 2.38
N LEU A 14 -10.57 8.41 1.82
CA LEU A 14 -9.32 7.71 2.15
C LEU A 14 -8.91 7.95 3.59
N THR A 15 -9.12 9.16 4.11
CA THR A 15 -8.85 9.51 5.50
C THR A 15 -9.82 8.79 6.43
N GLU A 16 -11.11 8.72 6.09
CA GLU A 16 -12.10 7.94 6.84
C GLU A 16 -11.77 6.46 6.86
N LEU A 17 -11.36 5.88 5.71
CA LEU A 17 -10.91 4.49 5.65
C LEU A 17 -9.70 4.24 6.54
N ALA A 18 -8.70 5.12 6.49
CA ALA A 18 -7.51 5.01 7.34
C ALA A 18 -7.85 5.20 8.84
N LEU A 19 -8.82 6.07 9.17
CA LEU A 19 -9.26 6.31 10.55
C LEU A 19 -10.23 5.26 11.08
N SER A 20 -10.84 4.45 10.21
CA SER A 20 -11.85 3.48 10.62
C SER A 20 -11.28 2.33 11.46
N GLY A 21 -9.96 2.11 11.42
CA GLY A 21 -9.30 0.94 12.01
C GLY A 21 -9.66 -0.38 11.33
N ALA A 22 -10.29 -0.33 10.15
CA ALA A 22 -10.70 -1.52 9.40
C ALA A 22 -9.57 -2.13 8.56
N LEU A 23 -8.45 -1.41 8.40
CA LEU A 23 -7.28 -1.84 7.65
C LEU A 23 -6.13 -2.12 8.60
N ASP A 24 -5.26 -3.06 8.22
CA ASP A 24 -4.00 -3.25 8.93
C ASP A 24 -3.13 -1.99 8.83
N GLU A 25 -2.47 -1.64 9.93
CA GLU A 25 -1.64 -0.45 10.05
C GLU A 25 -0.19 -0.84 10.33
N ILE A 26 0.75 -0.34 9.53
CA ILE A 26 2.18 -0.59 9.70
C ILE A 26 2.99 0.71 9.59
N SER A 27 4.23 0.69 10.09
CA SER A 27 5.19 1.77 9.87
C SER A 27 5.87 1.65 8.51
N ASN A 28 6.38 2.77 7.99
CA ASN A 28 7.33 2.79 6.86
C ASN A 28 8.77 2.48 7.27
N GLY A 29 8.97 1.74 8.37
CA GLY A 29 10.30 1.33 8.79
C GLY A 29 10.90 0.37 7.75
N PRO A 30 12.22 0.38 7.52
CA PRO A 30 12.85 -0.51 6.56
C PRO A 30 12.44 -1.97 6.76
N GLY A 31 12.00 -2.62 5.69
CA GLY A 31 11.55 -4.01 5.66
C GLY A 31 10.14 -4.26 6.23
N SER A 32 9.46 -3.24 6.78
CA SER A 32 8.13 -3.40 7.37
C SER A 32 7.08 -3.82 6.33
N VAL A 33 7.12 -3.21 5.15
CA VAL A 33 6.17 -3.50 4.06
C VAL A 33 6.43 -4.91 3.53
N ARG A 34 7.70 -5.26 3.31
CA ARG A 34 8.10 -6.60 2.84
C ARG A 34 7.67 -7.69 3.83
N HIS A 35 7.95 -7.48 5.11
CA HIS A 35 7.57 -8.38 6.20
C HIS A 35 6.05 -8.55 6.28
N HIS A 36 5.30 -7.44 6.21
CA HIS A 36 3.84 -7.48 6.26
C HIS A 36 3.24 -8.26 5.09
N ILE A 37 3.69 -8.00 3.84
CA ILE A 37 3.20 -8.74 2.67
C ILE A 37 3.51 -10.24 2.80
N ARG A 38 4.67 -10.62 3.33
CA ARG A 38 5.03 -12.05 3.49
C ARG A 38 4.21 -12.78 4.54
N ASN A 39 3.91 -12.13 5.65
CA ASN A 39 3.25 -12.76 6.79
C ASN A 39 1.72 -12.69 6.70
N HIS A 40 1.18 -11.61 6.15
CA HIS A 40 -0.26 -11.37 6.08
C HIS A 40 -0.82 -11.50 4.67
N GLY A 41 0.01 -11.30 3.65
CA GLY A 41 -0.35 -11.62 2.28
C GLY A 41 -0.45 -13.13 2.09
N VAL A 42 -1.38 -13.55 1.23
CA VAL A 42 -1.40 -14.94 0.76
C VAL A 42 -0.25 -15.11 -0.23
N VAL A 43 0.98 -15.29 0.26
CA VAL A 43 2.18 -15.40 -0.58
C VAL A 43 2.56 -16.87 -0.79
N ARG A 44 2.81 -17.25 -2.03
CA ARG A 44 3.31 -18.59 -2.38
C ARG A 44 4.44 -18.48 -3.38
N SER A 45 5.60 -19.02 -3.04
CA SER A 45 6.82 -18.96 -3.87
C SER A 45 7.21 -17.51 -4.22
N GLY A 46 7.14 -16.61 -3.23
CA GLY A 46 7.50 -15.19 -3.42
C GLY A 46 6.44 -14.33 -4.13
N VAL A 47 5.29 -14.90 -4.53
CA VAL A 47 4.25 -14.18 -5.29
C VAL A 47 2.96 -14.08 -4.49
N THR A 48 2.34 -12.90 -4.47
CA THR A 48 1.01 -12.69 -3.86
C THR A 48 -0.08 -13.42 -4.67
N ARG A 49 -0.95 -14.16 -3.99
CA ARG A 49 -2.10 -14.90 -4.56
C ARG A 49 -3.44 -14.22 -4.32
N LYS A 50 -3.43 -13.10 -3.61
CA LYS A 50 -4.60 -12.28 -3.34
C LYS A 50 -4.15 -10.85 -3.19
N ALA A 51 -4.98 -9.92 -3.66
CA ALA A 51 -4.78 -8.51 -3.39
C ALA A 51 -4.93 -8.21 -1.89
N MET A 52 -4.15 -7.25 -1.40
CA MET A 52 -4.21 -6.78 -0.02
C MET A 52 -4.13 -5.26 0.04
N LEU A 53 -4.77 -4.68 1.06
CA LEU A 53 -4.87 -3.24 1.27
C LEU A 53 -4.57 -2.94 2.73
N PHE A 54 -3.59 -2.07 2.98
CA PHE A 54 -3.18 -1.68 4.33
C PHE A 54 -2.68 -0.23 4.35
N VAL A 55 -2.54 0.34 5.55
CA VAL A 55 -2.09 1.71 5.77
C VAL A 55 -0.65 1.72 6.26
N ILE A 56 0.16 2.59 5.66
CA ILE A 56 1.55 2.84 6.06
C ILE A 56 1.63 4.23 6.69
N TYR A 57 2.08 4.29 7.94
CA TYR A 57 2.36 5.52 8.66
C TYR A 57 3.86 5.80 8.75
N GLN A 58 4.21 7.04 9.04
CA GLN A 58 5.58 7.42 9.33
C GLN A 58 6.07 6.76 10.64
N THR A 59 7.23 6.13 10.62
CA THR A 59 7.85 5.51 11.80
C THR A 59 7.96 6.52 12.93
N GLY A 60 7.47 6.16 14.12
CA GLY A 60 7.46 7.02 15.31
C GLY A 60 6.37 8.10 15.31
N ARG A 61 5.49 8.15 14.30
CA ARG A 61 4.35 9.08 14.25
C ARG A 61 3.10 8.34 13.76
N TYR A 62 2.11 8.23 14.64
CA TYR A 62 0.86 7.52 14.33
C TYR A 62 -0.26 8.49 13.97
N GLY A 63 -1.18 8.04 13.13
CA GLY A 63 -2.40 8.75 12.77
C GLY A 63 -2.25 9.66 11.53
N PRO A 64 -3.35 9.88 10.79
CA PRO A 64 -3.34 10.53 9.48
C PRO A 64 -2.94 12.01 9.51
N GLN A 65 -3.06 12.69 10.65
CA GLN A 65 -2.55 14.05 10.84
C GLN A 65 -1.03 14.16 10.58
N ASN A 66 -0.31 13.04 10.73
CA ASN A 66 1.12 12.94 10.46
C ASN A 66 1.42 12.51 9.01
N GLY A 67 0.38 12.33 8.18
CA GLY A 67 0.46 11.77 6.85
C GLY A 67 0.39 10.25 6.87
N PHE A 68 -0.19 9.67 5.82
CA PHE A 68 -0.26 8.23 5.61
C PHE A 68 -0.26 7.88 4.12
N ARG A 69 0.11 6.63 3.84
CA ARG A 69 0.07 6.05 2.50
C ARG A 69 -0.80 4.80 2.53
N LEU A 70 -1.81 4.77 1.68
CA LEU A 70 -2.62 3.58 1.44
C LEU A 70 -1.90 2.70 0.42
N CYS A 71 -1.53 1.49 0.82
CA CYS A 71 -0.81 0.54 -0.02
C CYS A 71 -1.76 -0.55 -0.53
N LEU A 72 -2.00 -0.56 -1.84
CA LEU A 72 -2.69 -1.64 -2.53
C LEU A 72 -1.66 -2.54 -3.19
N VAL A 73 -1.57 -3.80 -2.75
CA VAL A 73 -0.74 -4.81 -3.39
C VAL A 73 -1.64 -5.68 -4.24
N HIS A 74 -1.38 -5.72 -5.54
CA HIS A 74 -2.12 -6.55 -6.48
C HIS A 74 -1.72 -8.02 -6.35
N GLU A 75 -2.64 -8.90 -6.76
CA GLU A 75 -2.34 -10.30 -6.99
C GLU A 75 -1.28 -10.44 -8.09
N GLY A 76 -0.35 -11.39 -7.92
CA GLY A 76 0.75 -11.61 -8.85
C GLY A 76 1.97 -10.72 -8.59
N PHE A 77 1.97 -9.91 -7.53
CA PHE A 77 3.13 -9.11 -7.16
C PHE A 77 4.27 -10.01 -6.63
N GLU A 78 5.46 -9.87 -7.21
CA GLU A 78 6.67 -10.54 -6.78
C GLU A 78 7.33 -9.79 -5.62
N VAL A 79 7.38 -10.45 -4.46
CA VAL A 79 8.04 -9.95 -3.26
C VAL A 79 9.45 -10.52 -3.22
N ARG A 80 10.41 -9.78 -3.75
CA ARG A 80 11.83 -10.18 -3.73
C ARG A 80 12.34 -10.40 -2.31
N ASP A 81 13.38 -11.20 -2.13
CA ASP A 81 14.14 -11.21 -0.88
C ASP A 81 15.04 -9.98 -0.79
N GLU A 82 15.20 -9.44 0.42
CA GLU A 82 16.08 -8.29 0.69
C GLU A 82 17.53 -8.63 0.30
N ASP A 83 17.94 -9.88 0.57
CA ASP A 83 19.24 -10.45 0.20
C ASP A 83 19.38 -10.67 -1.32
N GLU A 84 18.28 -10.98 -2.03
CA GLU A 84 18.28 -11.19 -3.48
C GLU A 84 18.27 -9.88 -4.28
N SER A 85 17.87 -8.76 -3.65
CA SER A 85 17.80 -7.46 -4.34
C SER A 85 19.19 -6.88 -4.65
N GLY A 86 20.26 -7.38 -4.03
CA GLY A 86 21.63 -6.92 -4.29
C GLY A 86 21.84 -5.41 -4.05
N GLY A 87 21.01 -4.81 -3.19
CA GLY A 87 20.98 -3.35 -2.96
C GLY A 87 20.31 -2.53 -4.08
N GLN A 88 19.70 -3.18 -5.08
CA GLN A 88 18.86 -2.50 -6.07
C GLN A 88 17.52 -2.16 -5.43
N ARG A 89 17.16 -0.88 -5.52
CA ARG A 89 15.89 -0.36 -5.01
C ARG A 89 14.72 -0.94 -5.80
N ASP A 90 13.70 -1.42 -5.11
CA ASP A 90 12.47 -1.97 -5.69
C ASP A 90 11.22 -1.15 -5.29
N ALA A 91 10.05 -1.58 -5.77
CA ALA A 91 8.78 -0.88 -5.51
C ALA A 91 8.34 -0.95 -4.03
N VAL A 92 8.81 -1.94 -3.27
CA VAL A 92 8.57 -2.02 -1.82
C VAL A 92 9.36 -0.92 -1.12
N ASP A 93 10.61 -0.69 -1.53
CA ASP A 93 11.44 0.37 -0.97
C ASP A 93 10.82 1.77 -1.22
N ASP A 94 10.16 1.95 -2.36
CA ASP A 94 9.37 3.16 -2.64
C ASP A 94 8.15 3.31 -1.71
N ALA A 95 7.51 2.19 -1.33
CA ALA A 95 6.43 2.18 -0.36
C ALA A 95 6.89 2.52 1.06
N GLU A 96 8.17 2.32 1.37
CA GLU A 96 8.80 2.60 2.68
C GLU A 96 9.38 4.02 2.76
N MET A 97 9.36 4.79 1.68
CA MET A 97 9.82 6.18 1.71
C MET A 97 9.04 7.02 2.74
N PRO A 98 9.68 8.04 3.35
CA PRO A 98 9.00 8.99 4.22
C PRO A 98 7.72 9.54 3.59
N VAL A 99 6.65 9.59 4.39
CA VAL A 99 5.39 10.23 3.99
C VAL A 99 5.44 11.67 4.47
N ALA A 100 5.10 12.62 3.59
CA ALA A 100 5.05 14.02 3.97
C ALA A 100 3.97 14.26 5.04
N GLN A 101 4.23 15.17 5.98
CA GLN A 101 3.29 15.45 7.05
C GLN A 101 1.94 15.94 6.49
N GLY A 102 0.85 15.30 6.93
CA GLY A 102 -0.51 15.62 6.48
C GLY A 102 -0.83 15.18 5.05
N ALA A 103 0.07 14.44 4.39
CA ALA A 103 -0.18 13.91 3.06
C ALA A 103 -1.03 12.62 3.11
N THR A 104 -1.91 12.48 2.13
CA THR A 104 -2.66 11.24 1.86
C THR A 104 -2.20 10.71 0.52
N GLU A 105 -1.42 9.63 0.54
CA GLU A 105 -0.84 9.03 -0.66
C GLU A 105 -1.47 7.67 -0.95
N ILE A 106 -1.52 7.28 -2.23
CA ILE A 106 -1.86 5.91 -2.64
C ILE A 106 -0.68 5.35 -3.41
N ILE A 107 -0.21 4.17 -3.01
CA ILE A 107 0.75 3.40 -3.79
C ILE A 107 0.13 2.07 -4.21
N ARG A 108 0.48 1.63 -5.42
CA ARG A 108 0.05 0.36 -5.98
C ARG A 108 1.27 -0.47 -6.28
N LEU A 109 1.33 -1.67 -5.73
CA LEU A 109 2.38 -2.64 -6.00
C LEU A 109 1.84 -3.72 -6.94
N GLY A 110 2.56 -3.97 -8.03
CA GLY A 110 2.14 -4.91 -9.07
C GLY A 110 1.18 -4.31 -10.10
N VAL A 111 0.72 -5.17 -11.00
CA VAL A 111 -0.16 -4.77 -12.11
C VAL A 111 -1.62 -5.03 -11.72
N PRO A 112 -2.54 -4.06 -11.90
CA PRO A 112 -3.95 -4.31 -11.64
C PRO A 112 -4.46 -5.43 -12.54
N PRO A 113 -5.39 -6.28 -12.05
CA PRO A 113 -6.02 -7.27 -12.91
C PRO A 113 -6.74 -6.56 -14.06
N PRO A 114 -6.86 -7.20 -15.24
CA PRO A 114 -7.65 -6.66 -16.32
C PRO A 114 -9.07 -6.36 -15.80
N PRO A 115 -9.69 -5.26 -16.25
CA PRO A 115 -11.07 -4.97 -15.87
C PRO A 115 -11.93 -6.18 -16.21
N ILE A 116 -12.81 -6.56 -15.28
CA ILE A 116 -13.80 -7.59 -15.52
C ILE A 116 -14.61 -7.10 -16.73
N ALA A 117 -14.62 -7.88 -17.82
CA ALA A 117 -15.46 -7.56 -18.96
C ALA A 117 -16.91 -7.53 -18.47
N ASP A 118 -17.63 -6.44 -18.75
CA ASP A 118 -19.06 -6.38 -18.50
C ASP A 118 -19.72 -7.61 -19.17
N PRO A 119 -20.61 -8.33 -18.45
CA PRO A 119 -21.26 -9.54 -18.96
C PRO A 119 -22.08 -9.29 -20.22
#